data_AF-A0AAD7ZZT8-F1
#
_entry.id   AF-A0AAD7ZZT8-F1
#
_cell.length_a   1.000
_cell.length_b   1.000
_cell.length_c   1.000
_cell.angle_alpha   90.00
_cell.angle_beta   90.00
_cell.angle_gamma   90.00
#
_symmetry.space_group_name_H-M   'P 1'
#
loop_
_entity.id
_entity.type
_entity.pdbx_description
1 polymer ?
#
loop_
_entity_poly.entity_id
_entity_poly.type
_entity_poly.pdbx_seq_one_letter_code
_entity_poly.pdbx_strand_id
1 'polypeptide(L)'
;KMNTMQVTYGLVMVMMLFCAYSPAQGAPQDCPGCPVEGDPQDPEIQKYAEQAVDKIENEANCGCAYELVEISHVTTQVVAGELVHLDLVVVHEE
;
A
#
# COMPACT_ATOMS: atom_id res chain seq x y z
N LYS A 1 6.40 44.74 -16.33
CA LYS A 1 5.78 44.83 -14.99
C LYS A 1 4.61 43.87 -14.98
N MET A 2 4.86 42.64 -14.53
CA MET A 2 3.87 41.56 -14.50
C MET A 2 3.09 41.72 -13.19
N ASN A 3 1.80 41.99 -13.31
CA ASN A 3 0.96 42.44 -12.19
C ASN A 3 0.86 41.37 -11.11
N THR A 4 1.14 41.80 -9.88
CA THR A 4 1.05 41.05 -8.62
C THR A 4 -0.21 40.19 -8.51
N MET A 5 -1.30 40.63 -9.15
CA MET A 5 -2.59 39.95 -9.23
C MET A 5 -2.55 38.59 -9.94
N GLN A 6 -1.77 38.42 -11.03
CA GLN A 6 -1.66 37.11 -11.70
C GLN A 6 -0.79 36.12 -10.91
N VAL A 7 0.23 36.62 -10.21
CA VAL A 7 1.12 35.79 -9.36
C VAL A 7 0.34 35.25 -8.16
N THR A 8 -0.54 36.06 -7.56
CA THR A 8 -1.41 35.59 -6.46
C THR A 8 -2.40 34.52 -6.91
N TYR A 9 -3.02 34.65 -8.10
CA TYR A 9 -3.92 33.59 -8.59
C TYR A 9 -3.19 32.28 -8.86
N GLY A 10 -2.00 32.32 -9.46
CA GLY A 10 -1.18 31.12 -9.71
C GLY A 10 -0.79 30.40 -8.41
N LEU A 11 -0.35 31.15 -7.39
CA LEU A 11 0.08 30.56 -6.11
C LEU A 11 -1.09 29.96 -5.32
N VAL A 12 -2.26 30.62 -5.33
CA VAL A 12 -3.48 30.11 -4.69
C VAL A 12 -4.00 28.85 -5.40
N MET A 13 -3.91 28.79 -6.73
CA MET A 13 -4.31 27.60 -7.49
C MET A 13 -3.43 26.38 -7.19
N VAL A 14 -2.10 26.59 -7.09
CA VAL A 14 -1.15 25.52 -6.75
C VAL A 14 -1.38 25.02 -5.33
N MET A 15 -1.65 25.90 -4.37
CA MET A 15 -1.94 25.50 -2.98
C MET A 15 -3.24 24.69 -2.85
N MET A 16 -4.29 25.01 -3.62
CA MET A 16 -5.54 24.24 -3.61
C MET A 16 -5.41 22.85 -4.23
N LEU A 17 -4.46 22.65 -5.16
CA LEU A 17 -4.19 21.32 -5.74
C LEU A 17 -3.55 20.36 -4.72
N PHE A 18 -2.76 20.86 -3.77
CA PHE A 18 -2.14 20.01 -2.73
C PHE A 18 -3.10 19.63 -1.59
N CYS A 19 -4.10 20.45 -1.26
CA CYS A 19 -5.06 20.13 -0.19
C CYS A 19 -6.08 19.05 -0.57
N ALA A 20 -6.31 18.79 -1.86
CA ALA A 20 -7.23 17.74 -2.31
C ALA A 20 -6.59 16.33 -2.30
N TYR A 21 -5.27 16.25 -2.16
CA TYR A 21 -4.52 14.99 -2.06
C TYR A 21 -4.29 14.61 -0.59
N SER A 22 -5.35 14.64 0.21
CA SER A 22 -5.31 13.96 1.50
C SER A 22 -5.68 12.49 1.25
N PRO A 23 -4.80 11.50 1.53
CA PRO A 23 -5.26 10.13 1.59
C PRO A 23 -6.37 10.06 2.64
N ALA A 24 -7.45 9.37 2.33
CA ALA A 24 -8.56 9.16 3.25
C ALA A 24 -8.04 8.34 4.43
N GLN A 25 -7.50 9.01 5.44
CA GLN A 25 -7.23 8.40 6.74
C GLN A 25 -8.61 8.17 7.37
N GLY A 26 -9.11 6.95 7.19
CA GLY A 26 -10.38 6.52 7.74
C GLY A 26 -10.44 6.87 9.23
N ALA A 27 -11.57 7.43 9.66
CA ALA A 27 -11.82 7.64 11.08
C ALA A 27 -11.56 6.32 11.84
N PRO A 28 -11.06 6.38 13.09
CA PRO A 28 -10.89 5.18 13.89
C PRO A 28 -12.27 4.51 14.05
N GLN A 29 -12.51 3.47 13.25
CA GLN A 29 -13.69 2.64 13.41
C GLN A 29 -13.37 1.66 14.53
N ASP A 30 -13.97 1.89 15.69
CA ASP A 30 -13.98 0.93 16.78
C ASP A 30 -14.90 -0.24 16.38
N CYS A 31 -14.43 -1.05 15.44
CA CYS A 31 -15.07 -2.28 14.99
C CYS A 31 -14.07 -3.42 15.13
N PRO A 32 -14.26 -4.31 16.12
CA PRO A 32 -13.27 -5.35 16.47
C PRO A 32 -13.04 -6.40 15.39
N GLY A 33 -13.82 -6.39 14.31
CA GLY A 33 -13.67 -7.27 13.16
C GLY A 33 -13.41 -6.54 11.85
N CYS A 34 -13.08 -5.25 11.84
CA CYS A 34 -12.68 -4.58 10.60
C CYS A 34 -11.19 -4.83 10.31
N PRO A 35 -10.79 -4.84 9.03
CA PRO A 35 -9.37 -4.82 8.68
C PRO A 35 -8.74 -3.52 9.21
N VAL A 36 -7.59 -3.67 9.87
CA VAL A 36 -6.76 -2.55 10.34
C VAL A 36 -5.44 -2.57 9.59
N GLU A 37 -4.86 -1.39 9.33
CA GLU A 37 -3.55 -1.30 8.68
C GLU A 37 -2.48 -1.98 9.54
N GLY A 38 -1.73 -2.88 8.92
CA GLY A 38 -0.57 -3.54 9.51
C GLY A 38 0.73 -2.83 9.14
N ASP A 39 1.82 -3.18 9.84
CA ASP A 39 3.16 -2.68 9.51
C ASP A 39 3.82 -3.56 8.43
N PRO A 40 4.13 -3.03 7.23
CA PRO A 40 4.86 -3.76 6.20
C PRO A 40 6.28 -4.17 6.62
N GLN A 41 6.87 -3.51 7.62
CA GLN A 41 8.22 -3.81 8.11
C GLN A 41 8.23 -4.86 9.23
N ASP A 42 7.06 -5.35 9.64
CA ASP A 42 6.97 -6.42 10.63
C ASP A 42 7.64 -7.71 10.09
N PRO A 43 8.54 -8.34 10.85
CA PRO A 43 9.27 -9.52 10.38
C PRO A 43 8.36 -10.72 10.08
N GLU A 44 7.21 -10.83 10.73
CA GLU A 44 6.23 -11.87 10.46
C GLU A 44 5.50 -11.60 9.13
N ILE A 45 5.16 -10.34 8.86
CA ILE A 45 4.58 -9.90 7.58
C ILE A 45 5.55 -10.12 6.42
N GLN A 46 6.83 -9.79 6.60
CA GLN A 46 7.88 -10.04 5.61
C GLN A 46 7.98 -11.53 5.26
N LYS A 47 7.95 -12.39 6.28
CA LYS A 47 7.94 -13.84 6.08
C LYS A 47 6.70 -14.31 5.31
N TYR A 48 5.51 -13.77 5.58
CA TYR A 48 4.31 -14.12 4.83
C TYR A 48 4.38 -13.67 3.38
N ALA A 49 5.00 -12.52 3.10
CA ALA A 49 5.22 -12.05 1.74
C ALA A 49 6.18 -12.98 0.96
N GLU A 50 7.30 -13.38 1.56
CA GLU A 50 8.23 -14.37 0.96
C GLU A 50 7.51 -15.68 0.65
N GLN A 51 6.75 -16.22 1.61
CA GLN A 51 5.98 -17.46 1.42
C GLN A 51 4.91 -17.34 0.31
N ALA A 52 4.33 -16.16 0.13
CA ALA A 52 3.37 -15.90 -0.94
C ALA A 52 4.05 -15.92 -2.31
N VAL A 53 5.24 -15.32 -2.44
CA VAL A 53 6.03 -15.35 -3.68
C VAL A 53 6.44 -16.77 -4.04
N ASP A 54 7.00 -17.53 -3.09
CA ASP A 54 7.35 -18.94 -3.29
C ASP A 54 6.14 -19.74 -3.80
N LYS A 55 4.96 -19.48 -3.26
CA LYS A 55 3.74 -20.16 -3.68
C LYS A 55 3.33 -19.79 -5.10
N ILE A 56 3.46 -18.53 -5.49
CA ILE A 56 3.19 -18.07 -6.87
C ILE A 56 4.12 -18.77 -7.86
N GLU A 57 5.41 -18.89 -7.57
CA GLU A 57 6.37 -19.59 -8.42
C GLU A 57 6.01 -21.07 -8.60
N ASN A 58 5.68 -21.74 -7.49
CA ASN A 58 5.30 -23.14 -7.49
C ASN A 58 3.98 -23.39 -8.24
N GLU A 59 3.00 -22.49 -8.13
CA GLU A 59 1.71 -22.61 -8.82
C GLU A 59 1.78 -22.27 -10.31
N ALA A 60 2.64 -21.31 -10.70
CA ALA A 60 2.79 -20.90 -12.09
C ALA A 60 3.38 -21.99 -12.99
N ASN A 61 4.13 -22.95 -12.41
CA ASN A 61 4.72 -24.12 -13.09
C ASN A 61 5.47 -23.76 -14.40
N CYS A 62 5.99 -22.53 -14.49
CA CYS A 62 6.66 -21.99 -15.67
C CYS A 62 8.18 -21.90 -15.50
N GLY A 63 8.71 -22.23 -14.31
CA GLY A 63 10.12 -22.00 -13.97
C GLY A 63 10.48 -20.51 -13.90
N CYS A 64 9.47 -19.65 -13.74
CA CYS A 64 9.64 -18.22 -13.57
C CYS A 64 10.10 -17.93 -12.14
N ALA A 65 11.18 -17.17 -11.99
CA ALA A 65 11.59 -16.64 -10.70
C ALA A 65 10.94 -15.27 -10.51
N TYR A 66 10.32 -15.06 -9.36
CA TYR A 66 9.74 -13.79 -8.96
C TYR A 66 10.48 -13.25 -7.75
N GLU A 67 10.93 -12.00 -7.83
CA GLU A 67 11.52 -11.29 -6.70
C GLU A 67 10.48 -10.38 -6.07
N LEU A 68 10.40 -10.39 -4.73
CA LEU A 68 9.60 -9.45 -3.97
C LEU A 68 10.28 -8.07 -3.98
N VAL A 69 9.64 -7.06 -4.57
CA VAL A 69 10.15 -5.69 -4.58
C VAL A 69 9.71 -4.95 -3.32
N GLU A 70 8.41 -4.96 -3.04
CA GLU A 70 7.83 -4.27 -1.90
C GLU A 70 6.48 -4.85 -1.48
N ILE A 71 6.13 -4.60 -0.22
CA ILE A 71 4.80 -4.81 0.33
C ILE A 71 4.11 -3.45 0.34
N SER A 72 3.17 -3.24 -0.58
CA SER A 72 2.52 -1.94 -0.80
C SER A 72 1.41 -1.64 0.19
N HIS A 73 0.71 -2.68 0.66
CA HIS A 73 -0.35 -2.55 1.65
C HIS A 73 -0.48 -3.82 2.48
N VAL A 74 -0.82 -3.64 3.76
CA VAL A 74 -1.03 -4.72 4.72
C VAL A 74 -2.28 -4.40 5.52
N THR A 75 -3.20 -5.36 5.60
CA THR A 75 -4.29 -5.29 6.58
C THR A 75 -4.38 -6.57 7.38
N THR A 76 -4.68 -6.41 8.66
CA THR A 76 -4.92 -7.53 9.58
C THR A 76 -6.36 -7.45 10.07
N GLN A 77 -7.02 -8.59 10.18
CA GLN A 77 -8.41 -8.66 10.63
C GLN A 77 -8.58 -9.87 11.54
N VAL A 78 -9.26 -9.65 12.67
CA VAL A 78 -9.66 -10.73 13.57
C VAL A 78 -11.05 -11.23 13.17
N VAL A 79 -11.12 -12.48 12.72
CA VAL A 79 -12.37 -13.19 12.35
C VAL A 79 -12.50 -14.47 13.18
N ALA A 80 -12.52 -15.66 12.57
CA ALA A 80 -12.37 -16.95 13.23
C ALA A 80 -10.88 -17.38 13.31
N GLY A 81 -10.00 -16.41 13.56
CA GLY A 81 -8.55 -16.48 13.40
C GLY A 81 -8.01 -15.12 12.96
N GLU A 82 -6.73 -15.06 12.66
CA GLU A 82 -6.09 -13.87 12.10
C GLU A 82 -6.07 -13.98 10.56
N LEU A 83 -6.66 -13.01 9.89
CA LEU A 83 -6.61 -12.86 8.44
C LEU A 83 -5.64 -11.71 8.12
N VAL A 84 -4.56 -12.04 7.43
CA VAL A 84 -3.59 -11.07 6.93
C VAL A 84 -3.77 -10.93 5.42
N HIS A 85 -4.02 -9.72 4.94
CA HIS A 85 -4.10 -9.39 3.53
C HIS A 85 -2.86 -8.59 3.12
N LEU A 86 -2.18 -9.03 2.06
CA LEU A 86 -0.93 -8.46 1.58
C LEU A 86 -1.07 -8.10 0.10
N ASP A 87 -0.80 -6.83 -0.22
CA ASP A 87 -0.66 -6.37 -1.60
C ASP A 87 0.83 -6.30 -1.96
N LEU A 88 1.27 -7.22 -2.80
CA LEU A 88 2.68 -7.41 -3.12
C LEU A 88 3.00 -6.86 -4.52
N VAL A 89 4.14 -6.19 -4.63
CA VAL A 89 4.74 -5.85 -5.92
C VAL A 89 5.88 -6.83 -6.17
N VAL A 90 5.73 -7.64 -7.21
CA VAL A 90 6.71 -8.64 -7.63
C VAL A 90 7.21 -8.35 -9.03
N VAL A 91 8.48 -8.67 -9.29
CA VAL A 91 9.09 -8.56 -10.61
C VAL A 91 9.56 -9.94 -11.07
N HIS A 92 9.48 -10.19 -12.37
CA HIS A 92 10.05 -11.39 -12.96
C HIS A 92 11.55 -11.20 -13.15
N GLU A 93 12.36 -12.11 -12.62
CA GLU A 93 13.80 -12.16 -12.89
C GLU A 93 14.02 -12.93 -14.21
N GLU A 94 14.49 -12.24 -15.26
CA GLU A 94 14.80 -12.82 -16.58
C GLU A 94 16.18 -13.48 -16.65
#